data_AF-A0AAU5FSR3-F1
#
_entry.id   AF-A0AAU5FSR3-F1
#
_cell.length_a   1.000
_cell.length_b   1.000
_cell.length_c   1.000
_cell.angle_alpha   90.00
_cell.angle_beta   90.00
_cell.angle_gamma   90.00
#
_symmetry.space_group_name_H-M   'P 1'
#
loop_
_entity.id
_entity.type
_entity.pdbx_description
1 polymer ?
#
loop_
_entity_poly.entity_id
_entity_poly.type
_entity_poly.pdbx_seq_one_letter_code
_entity_poly.pdbx_strand_id
1 'polypeptide(L)'
;MARVLSVNVSRPLAVPYTDSAGGVTGIDKRPVAGAVSVAAPGPAGQAGSGVAGDAVCDLRFHGGDDQAVYAYAREDLDRWEKELGRDLTPGSFGENLTTTGIDVNSALVGERWRIGRTVVLEVTSGRIPCRTFAGWLDQKGWVKRFTQAAVPGPFFRVLVPGEIAAGDPIEVIARPAHEVTVGFLFRAMTTQPELLPRAMAAKDALNVSYAEAIRARLARR
;
A
#
# COMPACT_ATOMS: atom_id res chain seq x y z
N MET A 1 15.45 -13.86 -6.83
CA MET A 1 15.67 -13.03 -5.63
C MET A 1 14.69 -11.88 -5.65
N ALA A 2 14.15 -11.50 -4.49
CA ALA A 2 13.20 -10.41 -4.37
C ALA A 2 13.86 -9.06 -4.71
N ARG A 3 13.17 -8.20 -5.45
CA ARG A 3 13.68 -6.87 -5.85
C ARG A 3 12.58 -5.88 -6.19
N VAL A 4 12.92 -4.60 -6.16
CA VAL A 4 12.11 -3.53 -6.74
C VAL A 4 12.20 -3.61 -8.25
N LEU A 5 11.07 -3.82 -8.92
CA LEU A 5 10.97 -3.79 -10.38
C LEU A 5 10.89 -2.35 -10.89
N SER A 6 10.12 -1.51 -10.20
CA SER A 6 9.92 -0.10 -10.57
C SER A 6 9.66 0.75 -9.33
N VAL A 7 10.15 1.98 -9.37
CA VAL A 7 9.72 3.06 -8.47
C VAL A 7 8.80 3.98 -9.26
N ASN A 8 7.60 4.22 -8.74
CA ASN A 8 6.55 4.95 -9.44
C ASN A 8 6.10 6.16 -8.63
N VAL A 9 5.94 7.29 -9.33
CA VAL A 9 5.43 8.53 -8.74
C VAL A 9 4.35 9.10 -9.64
N SER A 10 3.51 9.97 -9.09
CA SER A 10 2.44 10.65 -9.81
C SER A 10 2.56 12.16 -9.73
N ARG A 11 1.92 12.83 -10.69
CA ARG A 11 1.52 14.23 -10.57
C ARG A 11 0.00 14.29 -10.39
N PRO A 12 -0.53 15.32 -9.69
CA PRO A 12 -1.97 15.48 -9.58
C PRO A 12 -2.63 15.56 -10.96
N LEU A 13 -3.67 14.75 -11.16
CA LEU A 13 -4.47 14.71 -12.38
C LEU A 13 -5.93 15.00 -12.06
N ALA A 14 -6.55 15.95 -12.75
CA ALA A 14 -7.97 16.25 -12.61
C ALA A 14 -8.82 15.14 -13.22
N VAL A 15 -9.79 14.61 -12.46
CA VAL A 15 -10.62 13.48 -12.89
C VAL A 15 -12.06 13.62 -12.36
N PRO A 16 -13.08 13.15 -13.10
CA PRO A 16 -14.48 13.31 -12.71
C PRO A 16 -14.97 12.32 -11.64
N TYR A 17 -14.17 11.30 -11.31
CA TYR A 17 -14.57 10.18 -10.45
C TYR A 17 -13.96 10.21 -9.05
N THR A 18 -13.18 11.24 -8.71
CA THR A 18 -12.59 11.39 -7.37
C THR A 18 -13.46 12.30 -6.49
N ASP A 19 -13.42 12.07 -5.19
CA ASP A 19 -14.08 12.86 -4.14
C ASP A 19 -13.08 13.66 -3.30
N SER A 20 -11.84 13.80 -3.78
CA SER A 20 -10.86 14.72 -3.19
C SER A 20 -11.35 16.17 -3.36
N ALA A 21 -11.04 17.03 -2.41
CA ALA A 21 -11.53 18.42 -2.40
C ALA A 21 -11.12 19.23 -3.65
N GLY A 22 -9.99 18.88 -4.27
CA GLY A 22 -9.49 19.52 -5.49
C GLY A 22 -9.93 18.86 -6.79
N GLY A 23 -10.73 17.78 -6.75
CA GLY A 23 -11.08 17.02 -7.95
C GLY A 23 -9.89 16.38 -8.65
N VAL A 24 -8.77 16.19 -7.93
CA VAL A 24 -7.50 15.66 -8.44
C VAL A 24 -7.09 14.37 -7.75
N THR A 25 -6.35 13.52 -8.45
CA THR A 25 -5.82 12.25 -7.95
C THR A 25 -4.36 12.05 -8.34
N GLY A 26 -3.62 11.32 -7.51
CA GLY A 26 -2.28 10.80 -7.79
C GLY A 26 -2.27 9.29 -8.06
N ILE A 27 -3.41 8.71 -8.49
CA ILE A 27 -3.56 7.26 -8.68
C ILE A 27 -2.78 6.74 -9.90
N ASP A 28 -2.61 7.56 -10.95
CA ASP A 28 -1.81 7.25 -12.13
C ASP A 28 -0.32 7.48 -11.80
N LYS A 29 0.29 6.51 -11.11
CA LYS A 29 1.73 6.52 -10.85
C LYS A 29 2.45 5.89 -12.03
N ARG A 30 3.59 6.49 -12.42
CA ARG A 30 4.40 6.04 -13.55
C ARG A 30 5.84 5.81 -13.12
N PRO A 31 6.54 4.84 -13.75
CA PRO A 31 7.95 4.59 -13.49
C PRO A 31 8.79 5.85 -13.64
N VAL A 32 9.75 6.04 -12.73
CA VAL A 32 10.79 7.06 -12.86
C VAL A 32 12.16 6.42 -13.01
N ALA A 33 13.03 7.09 -13.75
CA ALA A 33 14.42 6.69 -13.91
C ALA A 33 15.27 7.20 -12.75
N GLY A 34 16.27 6.41 -12.37
CA GLY A 34 17.22 6.76 -11.31
C GLY A 34 16.73 6.43 -9.91
N ALA A 35 17.54 6.83 -8.92
CA ALA A 35 17.23 6.64 -7.51
C ALA A 35 16.27 7.73 -7.02
N VAL A 36 15.35 7.35 -6.13
CA VAL A 36 14.33 8.23 -5.56
C VAL A 36 14.48 8.26 -4.05
N SER A 37 14.54 9.45 -3.47
CA SER A 37 14.61 9.62 -2.03
C SER A 37 13.32 9.16 -1.35
N VAL A 38 13.47 8.42 -0.25
CA VAL A 38 12.39 7.90 0.59
C VAL A 38 12.64 8.29 2.03
N ALA A 39 11.67 8.95 2.65
CA ALA A 39 11.73 9.42 4.03
C ALA A 39 10.34 9.44 4.68
N ALA A 40 10.29 9.48 6.01
CA ALA A 40 9.03 9.67 6.74
C ALA A 40 8.45 11.05 6.39
N PRO A 41 7.22 11.13 5.87
CA PRO A 41 6.64 12.39 5.42
C PRO A 41 6.09 13.24 6.56
N GLY A 42 5.80 12.63 7.72
CA GLY A 42 5.17 13.25 8.88
C GLY A 42 3.76 12.72 9.16
N PRO A 43 3.02 13.34 10.10
CA PRO A 43 1.75 12.79 10.58
C PRO A 43 0.65 12.72 9.51
N ALA A 44 -0.24 11.73 9.64
CA ALA A 44 -1.45 11.62 8.81
C ALA A 44 -2.33 12.88 8.92
N GLY A 45 -3.04 13.22 7.83
CA GLY A 45 -3.84 14.45 7.73
C GLY A 45 -3.01 15.72 7.47
N GLN A 46 -1.69 15.67 7.57
CA GLN A 46 -0.79 16.81 7.37
C GLN A 46 0.24 16.53 6.27
N ALA A 47 0.72 15.29 6.17
CA ALA A 47 1.77 14.91 5.26
C ALA A 47 1.31 13.91 4.19
N GLY A 48 1.88 14.02 2.99
CA GLY A 48 1.57 13.19 1.84
C GLY A 48 2.42 11.93 1.73
N SER A 49 3.08 11.76 0.58
CA SER A 49 3.91 10.59 0.26
C SER A 49 5.28 10.66 0.93
N GLY A 50 5.80 9.52 1.36
CA GLY A 50 7.20 9.38 1.76
C GLY A 50 8.15 9.19 0.58
N VAL A 51 7.64 9.12 -0.65
CA VAL A 51 8.44 8.97 -1.89
C VAL A 51 8.56 10.31 -2.59
N ALA A 52 9.79 10.77 -2.79
CA ALA A 52 10.05 12.08 -3.38
C ALA A 52 9.45 12.21 -4.79
N GLY A 53 8.77 13.32 -5.04
CA GLY A 53 8.12 13.62 -6.32
C GLY A 53 6.74 12.97 -6.51
N ASP A 54 6.24 12.20 -5.53
CA ASP A 54 4.91 11.60 -5.59
C ASP A 54 3.81 12.47 -4.98
N ALA A 55 2.63 12.47 -5.61
CA ALA A 55 1.46 13.21 -5.16
C ALA A 55 0.48 12.33 -4.37
N VAL A 56 0.09 12.82 -3.19
CA VAL A 56 -1.09 12.35 -2.43
C VAL A 56 -2.10 13.49 -2.40
N CYS A 57 -3.25 13.28 -3.04
CA CYS A 57 -4.24 14.34 -3.27
C CYS A 57 -5.39 14.36 -2.25
N ASP A 58 -5.48 13.38 -1.35
CA ASP A 58 -6.51 13.32 -0.31
C ASP A 58 -5.92 12.87 1.03
N LEU A 59 -5.49 13.84 1.84
CA LEU A 59 -4.85 13.61 3.12
C LEU A 59 -5.82 13.10 4.22
N ARG A 60 -7.13 13.09 3.96
CA ARG A 60 -8.11 12.54 4.92
C ARG A 60 -7.97 11.02 5.06
N PHE A 61 -7.56 10.36 4.00
CA PHE A 61 -7.53 8.90 3.90
C PHE A 61 -6.17 8.34 3.49
N HIS A 62 -5.26 9.19 2.99
CA HIS A 62 -4.00 8.78 2.41
C HIS A 62 -2.82 9.61 2.93
N GLY A 63 -1.64 8.99 2.89
CA GLY A 63 -0.38 9.62 3.30
C GLY A 63 -0.13 9.54 4.80
N GLY A 64 0.88 10.27 5.22
CA GLY A 64 1.40 10.23 6.58
C GLY A 64 2.31 9.03 6.83
N ASP A 65 2.92 9.02 8.02
CA ASP A 65 3.99 8.06 8.35
C ASP A 65 3.58 6.60 8.16
N ASP A 66 2.35 6.22 8.50
CA ASP A 66 1.88 4.84 8.36
C ASP A 66 1.52 4.43 6.92
N GLN A 67 1.45 5.37 5.99
CA GLN A 67 1.16 5.11 4.57
C GLN A 67 2.17 5.84 3.67
N ALA A 68 3.41 5.94 4.14
CA ALA A 68 4.48 6.66 3.47
C ALA A 68 4.84 6.05 2.11
N VAL A 69 4.80 4.72 2.00
CA VAL A 69 5.12 3.97 0.77
C VAL A 69 4.08 2.88 0.55
N TYR A 70 3.57 2.75 -0.68
CA TYR A 70 2.69 1.64 -1.07
C TYR A 70 3.41 0.69 -2.03
N ALA A 71 3.32 -0.63 -1.82
CA ALA A 71 3.88 -1.62 -2.73
C ALA A 71 2.83 -2.60 -3.27
N TYR A 72 3.10 -3.11 -4.47
CA TYR A 72 2.31 -4.16 -5.11
C TYR A 72 3.22 -5.12 -5.88
N ALA A 73 2.88 -6.41 -5.92
CA ALA A 73 3.67 -7.41 -6.63
C ALA A 73 3.33 -7.39 -8.13
N ARG A 74 4.35 -7.49 -8.99
CA ARG A 74 4.16 -7.68 -10.44
C ARG A 74 3.37 -8.96 -10.72
N GLU A 75 3.61 -10.01 -9.94
CA GLU A 75 2.91 -11.28 -10.01
C GLU A 75 1.39 -11.12 -9.80
N ASP A 76 0.98 -10.23 -8.90
CA ASP A 76 -0.44 -9.91 -8.69
C ASP A 76 -1.01 -9.05 -9.83
N LEU A 77 -0.24 -8.09 -10.35
CA LEU A 77 -0.64 -7.32 -11.54
C LEU A 77 -0.85 -8.25 -12.74
N ASP A 78 0.06 -9.20 -12.99
CA ASP A 78 -0.04 -10.16 -14.10
C ASP A 78 -1.31 -11.02 -14.01
N ARG A 79 -1.71 -11.36 -12.78
CA ARG A 79 -2.98 -12.05 -12.56
C ARG A 79 -4.16 -11.14 -12.92
N TRP A 80 -4.14 -9.89 -12.49
CA TRP A 80 -5.18 -8.93 -12.84
C TRP A 80 -5.23 -8.61 -14.33
N GLU A 81 -4.10 -8.51 -15.02
CA GLU A 81 -4.06 -8.30 -16.48
C GLU A 81 -4.84 -9.39 -17.22
N LYS A 82 -4.62 -10.65 -16.84
CA LYS A 82 -5.35 -11.79 -17.39
C LYS A 82 -6.84 -11.72 -17.08
N GLU A 83 -7.19 -11.39 -15.84
CA GLU A 83 -8.60 -11.30 -15.42
C GLU A 83 -9.34 -10.10 -16.04
N LEU A 84 -8.65 -9.01 -16.34
CA LEU A 84 -9.21 -7.79 -16.90
C LEU A 84 -9.11 -7.71 -18.43
N GLY A 85 -8.26 -8.54 -19.05
CA GLY A 85 -8.00 -8.51 -20.49
C GLY A 85 -7.34 -7.20 -20.96
N ARG A 86 -6.50 -6.58 -20.12
CA ARG A 86 -5.78 -5.35 -20.44
C ARG A 86 -4.43 -5.29 -19.73
N ASP A 87 -3.51 -4.52 -20.29
CA ASP A 87 -2.21 -4.27 -19.68
C ASP A 87 -2.35 -3.38 -18.42
N LEU A 88 -1.57 -3.73 -17.40
CA LEU A 88 -1.41 -3.02 -16.13
C LEU A 88 0.08 -2.78 -15.93
N THR A 89 0.55 -1.60 -16.34
CA THR A 89 1.96 -1.22 -16.13
C THR A 89 2.27 -1.01 -14.65
N PRO A 90 3.56 -1.06 -14.24
CA PRO A 90 3.97 -0.62 -12.91
C PRO A 90 3.37 0.75 -12.55
N GLY A 91 2.83 0.87 -11.35
CA GLY A 91 2.13 2.04 -10.85
C GLY A 91 0.63 2.09 -11.17
N SER A 92 0.10 1.12 -11.94
CA SER A 92 -1.32 1.09 -12.32
C SER A 92 -2.27 0.98 -11.14
N PHE A 93 -1.83 0.43 -10.00
CA PHE A 93 -2.64 0.39 -8.80
C PHE A 93 -2.35 1.58 -7.88
N GLY A 94 -1.54 2.55 -8.33
CA GLY A 94 -1.08 3.66 -7.53
C GLY A 94 -0.01 3.26 -6.53
N GLU A 95 0.67 2.13 -6.71
CA GLU A 95 1.80 1.71 -5.89
C GLU A 95 3.06 2.50 -6.23
N ASN A 96 3.81 2.87 -5.19
CA ASN A 96 5.12 3.47 -5.35
C ASN A 96 6.17 2.44 -5.72
N LEU A 97 6.07 1.22 -5.18
CA LEU A 97 7.01 0.15 -5.42
C LEU A 97 6.29 -1.02 -6.09
N THR A 98 6.58 -1.24 -7.37
CA THR A 98 6.23 -2.51 -8.01
C THR A 98 7.37 -3.48 -7.72
N THR A 99 7.06 -4.63 -7.11
CA THR A 99 8.06 -5.61 -6.64
C THR A 99 7.99 -6.90 -7.44
N THR A 100 9.03 -7.73 -7.36
CA THR A 100 9.05 -9.10 -7.90
C THR A 100 9.75 -10.03 -6.92
N GLY A 101 9.38 -11.31 -6.93
CA GLY A 101 10.04 -12.37 -6.16
C GLY A 101 9.76 -12.35 -4.67
N ILE A 102 8.71 -11.64 -4.23
CA ILE A 102 8.24 -11.59 -2.84
C ILE A 102 6.72 -11.56 -2.80
N ASP A 103 6.10 -12.38 -1.96
CA ASP A 103 4.66 -12.33 -1.72
C ASP A 103 4.35 -11.19 -0.74
N VAL A 104 3.92 -10.06 -1.32
CA VAL A 104 3.61 -8.84 -0.57
C VAL A 104 2.36 -8.97 0.31
N ASN A 105 1.43 -9.89 -0.03
CA ASN A 105 0.17 -10.06 0.70
C ASN A 105 0.32 -11.00 1.90
N SER A 106 1.32 -11.88 1.87
CA SER A 106 1.73 -12.74 2.99
C SER A 106 2.74 -12.06 3.93
N ALA A 107 3.19 -10.83 3.64
CA ALA A 107 3.99 -10.05 4.56
C ALA A 107 3.23 -9.81 5.87
N LEU A 108 3.92 -9.93 7.01
CA LEU A 108 3.33 -9.67 8.32
C LEU A 108 3.27 -8.18 8.61
N VAL A 109 2.20 -7.70 9.24
CA VAL A 109 2.16 -6.32 9.77
C VAL A 109 3.25 -6.18 10.83
N GLY A 110 4.18 -5.23 10.67
CA GLY A 110 5.39 -5.11 11.49
C GLY A 110 6.62 -5.84 10.93
N GLU A 111 6.48 -6.54 9.80
CA GLU A 111 7.63 -7.07 9.06
C GLU A 111 8.49 -5.94 8.51
N ARG A 112 9.81 -6.08 8.61
CA ARG A 112 10.76 -5.04 8.18
C ARG A 112 11.55 -5.48 6.97
N TRP A 113 11.52 -4.64 5.95
CA TRP A 113 12.19 -4.86 4.69
C TRP A 113 13.34 -3.89 4.54
N ARG A 114 14.53 -4.42 4.31
CA ARG A 114 15.66 -3.64 3.82
C ARG A 114 15.61 -3.61 2.31
N ILE A 115 15.62 -2.42 1.73
CA ILE A 115 15.62 -2.21 0.28
C ILE A 115 16.90 -1.49 -0.11
N GLY A 116 17.57 -2.01 -1.14
CA GLY A 116 18.83 -1.46 -1.61
C GLY A 116 19.90 -1.52 -0.52
N ARG A 117 20.60 -0.40 -0.31
CA ARG A 117 21.71 -0.33 0.66
C ARG A 117 21.25 -0.05 2.08
N THR A 118 20.30 0.89 2.27
CA THR A 118 20.05 1.48 3.60
C THR A 118 18.58 1.59 3.98
N VAL A 119 17.65 1.65 3.02
CA VAL A 119 16.25 1.96 3.35
C VAL A 119 15.63 0.80 4.12
N VAL A 120 14.99 1.11 5.24
CA VAL A 120 14.23 0.12 6.02
C VAL A 120 12.78 0.58 6.11
N LEU A 121 11.88 -0.26 5.60
CA LEU A 121 10.44 -0.07 5.61
C LEU A 121 9.79 -1.08 6.57
N GLU A 122 8.74 -0.68 7.28
CA GLU A 122 7.94 -1.56 8.15
C GLU A 122 6.49 -1.60 7.69
N VAL A 123 5.95 -2.80 7.48
CA VAL A 123 4.56 -3.00 7.03
C VAL A 123 3.58 -2.51 8.10
N THR A 124 2.57 -1.72 7.72
CA THR A 124 1.62 -1.15 8.69
C THR A 124 0.18 -1.61 8.49
N SER A 125 -0.21 -1.85 7.23
CA SER A 125 -1.58 -2.15 6.83
C SER A 125 -1.64 -2.62 5.38
N GLY A 126 -2.83 -3.05 4.94
CA GLY A 126 -3.13 -3.22 3.52
C GLY A 126 -3.87 -2.01 2.95
N ARG A 127 -3.95 -1.93 1.62
CA ARG A 127 -4.84 -0.97 0.96
C ARG A 127 -6.31 -1.34 1.10
N ILE A 128 -7.18 -0.38 1.43
CA ILE A 128 -8.64 -0.48 1.21
C ILE A 128 -8.99 0.14 -0.16
N PRO A 129 -9.73 -0.56 -1.04
CA PRO A 129 -10.18 0.01 -2.31
C PRO A 129 -11.13 1.20 -2.07
N CYS A 130 -10.84 2.34 -2.71
CA CYS A 130 -11.62 3.58 -2.59
C CYS A 130 -12.35 3.94 -3.88
N ARG A 131 -13.19 4.99 -3.85
CA ARG A 131 -13.93 5.48 -5.02
C ARG A 131 -12.99 5.84 -6.18
N THR A 132 -11.91 6.55 -5.90
CA THR A 132 -10.89 6.92 -6.88
C THR A 132 -10.30 5.70 -7.57
N PHE A 133 -10.02 4.61 -6.83
CA PHE A 133 -9.50 3.38 -7.41
C PHE A 133 -10.53 2.69 -8.31
N ALA A 134 -11.80 2.68 -7.91
CA ALA A 134 -12.88 2.14 -8.73
C ALA A 134 -13.06 2.92 -10.04
N GLY A 135 -13.06 4.24 -9.97
CA GLY A 135 -13.17 5.10 -11.16
C GLY A 135 -11.94 5.02 -12.08
N TRP A 136 -10.74 4.87 -11.51
CA TRP A 136 -9.50 4.70 -12.28
C TRP A 136 -9.47 3.41 -13.10
N LEU A 137 -9.85 2.28 -12.50
CA LEU A 137 -9.89 1.01 -13.22
C LEU A 137 -11.06 0.94 -14.21
N ASP A 138 -12.14 1.68 -13.93
CA ASP A 138 -13.37 1.73 -14.71
C ASP A 138 -13.92 0.34 -15.02
N GLN A 139 -13.92 -0.53 -14.00
CA GLN A 139 -14.41 -1.90 -14.11
C GLN A 139 -15.65 -2.09 -13.25
N LYS A 140 -16.74 -2.58 -13.87
CA LYS A 140 -17.99 -2.85 -13.17
C LYS A 140 -17.77 -3.87 -12.04
N GLY A 141 -18.12 -3.47 -10.82
CA GLY A 141 -17.98 -4.32 -9.63
C GLY A 141 -16.54 -4.48 -9.12
N TRP A 142 -15.61 -3.63 -9.56
CA TRP A 142 -14.19 -3.71 -9.21
C TRP A 142 -13.94 -3.82 -7.70
N VAL A 143 -14.54 -2.94 -6.90
CA VAL A 143 -14.36 -2.93 -5.44
C VAL A 143 -14.72 -4.28 -4.82
N LYS A 144 -15.85 -4.89 -5.24
CA LYS A 144 -16.28 -6.19 -4.74
C LYS A 144 -15.28 -7.29 -5.16
N ARG A 145 -14.87 -7.30 -6.43
CA ARG A 145 -13.94 -8.30 -6.97
C ARG A 145 -12.58 -8.23 -6.27
N PHE A 146 -12.00 -7.03 -6.18
CA PHE A 146 -10.74 -6.79 -5.48
C PHE A 146 -10.83 -7.20 -4.00
N THR A 147 -11.94 -6.86 -3.34
CA THR A 147 -12.17 -7.23 -1.94
C THR A 147 -12.27 -8.74 -1.74
N GLN A 148 -12.90 -9.47 -2.66
CA GLN A 148 -12.98 -10.93 -2.61
C GLN A 148 -11.62 -11.59 -2.85
N ALA A 149 -10.79 -11.02 -3.73
CA ALA A 149 -9.45 -11.54 -4.02
C ALA A 149 -8.49 -11.39 -2.83
N ALA A 150 -8.70 -10.38 -1.96
CA ALA A 150 -7.92 -10.14 -0.75
C ALA A 150 -6.40 -10.07 -0.98
N VAL A 151 -6.00 -9.44 -2.10
CA VAL A 151 -4.61 -9.16 -2.49
C VAL A 151 -4.36 -7.64 -2.54
N PRO A 152 -4.41 -6.95 -1.38
CA PRO A 152 -4.44 -5.49 -1.34
C PRO A 152 -3.08 -4.81 -1.53
N GLY A 153 -1.97 -5.52 -1.37
CA GLY A 153 -0.64 -4.92 -1.23
C GLY A 153 -0.44 -4.17 0.10
N PRO A 154 0.80 -4.12 0.63
CA PRO A 154 1.13 -3.44 1.87
C PRO A 154 1.39 -1.94 1.71
N PHE A 155 0.95 -1.17 2.70
CA PHE A 155 1.54 0.11 3.04
C PHE A 155 2.68 -0.07 4.04
N PHE A 156 3.65 0.85 3.97
CA PHE A 156 4.80 0.90 4.86
C PHE A 156 4.98 2.28 5.49
N ARG A 157 5.55 2.26 6.70
CA ARG A 157 6.25 3.39 7.30
C ARG A 157 7.75 3.30 7.04
N VAL A 158 8.44 4.44 7.02
CA VAL A 158 9.89 4.52 6.81
C VAL A 158 10.59 4.55 8.16
N LEU A 159 11.39 3.52 8.45
CA LEU A 159 12.21 3.46 9.68
C LEU A 159 13.60 4.04 9.47
N VAL A 160 14.20 3.77 8.31
CA VAL A 160 15.50 4.32 7.92
C VAL A 160 15.36 4.95 6.53
N PRO A 161 15.57 6.27 6.40
CA PRO A 161 15.47 6.96 5.11
C PRO A 161 16.66 6.63 4.20
N GLY A 162 16.53 6.95 2.92
CA GLY A 162 17.57 6.74 1.93
C GLY A 162 17.04 6.87 0.52
N GLU A 163 17.65 6.17 -0.43
CA GLU A 163 17.22 6.16 -1.82
C GLU A 163 16.89 4.74 -2.27
N ILE A 164 15.87 4.61 -3.12
CA ILE A 164 15.48 3.36 -3.76
C ILE A 164 15.52 3.56 -5.28
N ALA A 165 16.08 2.60 -6.00
CA ALA A 165 16.05 2.53 -7.46
C ALA A 165 15.45 1.20 -7.94
N ALA A 166 15.02 1.17 -9.21
CA ALA A 166 14.68 -0.08 -9.87
C ALA A 166 15.91 -1.02 -9.88
N GLY A 167 15.67 -2.31 -9.60
CA GLY A 167 16.71 -3.33 -9.46
C GLY A 167 17.20 -3.55 -8.03
N ASP A 168 16.90 -2.65 -7.09
CA ASP A 168 17.35 -2.81 -5.70
C ASP A 168 16.80 -4.09 -5.07
N PRO A 169 17.64 -4.89 -4.39
CA PRO A 169 17.22 -6.09 -3.71
C PRO A 169 16.30 -5.77 -2.53
N ILE A 170 15.36 -6.67 -2.26
CA ILE A 170 14.50 -6.63 -1.08
C ILE A 170 14.91 -7.79 -0.17
N GLU A 171 15.22 -7.48 1.09
CA GLU A 171 15.50 -8.48 2.11
C GLU A 171 14.57 -8.28 3.32
N VAL A 172 13.94 -9.37 3.77
CA VAL A 172 13.19 -9.36 5.03
C VAL A 172 14.17 -9.52 6.19
N ILE A 173 14.39 -8.44 6.95
CA ILE A 173 15.39 -8.39 8.02
C ILE A 173 14.80 -8.61 9.42
N ALA A 174 13.48 -8.49 9.58
CA ALA A 174 12.80 -8.83 10.82
C ALA A 174 11.35 -9.26 10.54
N ARG A 175 10.88 -10.26 11.29
CA ARG A 175 9.48 -10.73 11.27
C ARG A 175 8.91 -10.72 12.69
N PRO A 176 7.69 -10.22 12.91
CA PRO A 176 7.02 -10.29 14.20
C PRO A 176 6.52 -11.70 14.50
N ALA A 177 6.24 -11.98 15.78
CA ALA A 177 5.86 -13.31 16.27
C ALA A 177 4.36 -13.65 16.14
N HIS A 178 3.58 -12.89 15.36
CA HIS A 178 2.15 -13.10 15.17
C HIS A 178 1.81 -13.52 13.74
N GLU A 179 0.56 -13.91 13.52
CA GLU A 179 0.05 -14.42 12.24
C GLU A 179 -0.56 -13.36 11.31
N VAL A 180 -0.68 -12.11 11.77
CA VAL A 180 -1.41 -11.06 11.06
C VAL A 180 -0.66 -10.62 9.80
N THR A 181 -0.97 -11.25 8.68
CA THR A 181 -0.52 -10.83 7.35
C THR A 181 -1.33 -9.65 6.83
N VAL A 182 -0.83 -8.99 5.78
CA VAL A 182 -1.54 -7.95 5.04
C VAL A 182 -2.90 -8.45 4.54
N GLY A 183 -2.93 -9.64 3.90
CA GLY A 183 -4.17 -10.26 3.45
C GLY A 183 -5.11 -10.66 4.60
N PHE A 184 -4.56 -11.12 5.74
CA PHE A 184 -5.34 -11.41 6.94
C PHE A 184 -6.03 -10.15 7.46
N LEU A 185 -5.27 -9.07 7.66
CA LEU A 185 -5.79 -7.81 8.17
C LEU A 185 -6.84 -7.24 7.23
N PHE A 186 -6.62 -7.31 5.92
CA PHE A 186 -7.59 -6.85 4.94
C PHE A 186 -8.92 -7.61 5.02
N ARG A 187 -8.89 -8.95 5.14
CA ARG A 187 -10.11 -9.75 5.35
C ARG A 187 -10.80 -9.38 6.66
N ALA A 188 -10.05 -9.24 7.75
CA ALA A 188 -10.59 -8.83 9.05
C ALA A 188 -11.34 -7.49 8.97
N MET A 189 -10.80 -6.55 8.21
CA MET A 189 -11.37 -5.22 8.06
C MET A 189 -12.59 -5.19 7.12
N THR A 190 -12.70 -6.11 6.17
CA THR A 190 -13.70 -6.05 5.10
C THR A 190 -14.76 -7.15 5.18
N THR A 191 -14.38 -8.41 5.01
CA THR A 191 -15.29 -9.53 4.76
C THR A 191 -15.44 -10.51 5.92
N GLN A 192 -14.48 -10.52 6.85
CA GLN A 192 -14.35 -11.54 7.91
C GLN A 192 -14.16 -10.86 9.29
N PRO A 193 -15.16 -10.12 9.80
CA PRO A 193 -15.02 -9.34 11.02
C PRO A 193 -14.80 -10.20 12.29
N GLU A 194 -15.05 -11.50 12.24
CA GLU A 194 -14.66 -12.48 13.27
C GLU A 194 -13.14 -12.54 13.49
N LEU A 195 -12.32 -12.11 12.52
CA LEU A 195 -10.86 -12.07 12.65
C LEU A 195 -10.33 -10.84 13.43
N LEU A 196 -11.17 -9.83 13.69
CA LEU A 196 -10.76 -8.57 14.33
C LEU A 196 -10.04 -8.76 15.68
N PRO A 197 -10.46 -9.65 16.61
CA PRO A 197 -9.73 -9.86 17.86
C PRO A 197 -8.29 -10.34 17.64
N ARG A 198 -8.09 -11.23 16.65
CA ARG A 198 -6.77 -11.77 16.30
C ARG A 198 -5.89 -10.74 15.60
N ALA A 199 -6.48 -9.84 14.81
CA ALA A 199 -5.76 -8.75 14.15
C ALA A 199 -5.05 -7.83 15.16
N MET A 200 -5.56 -7.69 16.39
CA MET A 200 -4.93 -6.89 17.45
C MET A 200 -3.58 -7.44 17.94
N ALA A 201 -3.20 -8.67 17.56
CA ALA A 201 -1.88 -9.22 17.87
C ALA A 201 -0.73 -8.40 17.25
N ALA A 202 -1.00 -7.63 16.18
CA ALA A 202 -0.04 -6.72 15.55
C ALA A 202 0.27 -5.44 16.36
N LYS A 203 -0.59 -5.07 17.33
CA LYS A 203 -0.35 -3.97 18.28
C LYS A 203 0.15 -2.68 17.60
N ASP A 204 1.32 -2.18 18.01
CA ASP A 204 1.90 -0.89 17.60
C ASP A 204 2.43 -0.89 16.16
N ALA A 205 2.52 -2.07 15.53
CA ALA A 205 2.83 -2.16 14.11
C ALA A 205 1.65 -1.77 13.21
N LEU A 206 0.42 -1.79 13.73
CA LEU A 206 -0.76 -1.39 12.97
C LEU A 206 -0.70 0.11 12.63
N ASN A 207 -1.19 0.43 11.43
CA ASN A 207 -1.63 1.78 11.12
C ASN A 207 -2.60 2.29 12.21
N VAL A 208 -2.40 3.51 12.69
CA VAL A 208 -3.17 4.07 13.81
C VAL A 208 -4.67 4.03 13.56
N SER A 209 -5.13 4.48 12.38
CA SER A 209 -6.56 4.48 12.03
C SER A 209 -7.15 3.07 11.95
N TYR A 210 -6.36 2.08 11.51
CA TYR A 210 -6.77 0.67 11.57
C TYR A 210 -6.95 0.19 13.01
N ALA A 211 -5.98 0.46 13.88
CA ALA A 211 -6.05 0.04 15.27
C ALA A 211 -7.26 0.67 15.99
N GLU A 212 -7.53 1.96 15.74
CA GLU A 212 -8.70 2.66 16.27
C GLU A 212 -10.01 2.07 15.73
N ALA A 213 -10.10 1.82 14.42
CA ALA A 213 -11.28 1.22 13.81
C ALA A 213 -11.56 -0.19 14.34
N ILE A 214 -10.52 -1.02 14.55
CA ILE A 214 -10.67 -2.35 15.14
C ILE A 214 -11.18 -2.23 16.58
N ARG A 215 -10.56 -1.40 17.41
CA ARG A 215 -11.00 -1.16 18.81
C ARG A 215 -12.45 -0.71 18.88
N ALA A 216 -12.84 0.27 18.05
CA ALA A 216 -14.20 0.78 18.02
C ALA A 216 -15.23 -0.29 17.60
N ARG A 217 -14.88 -1.18 16.68
CA ARG A 217 -15.76 -2.29 16.25
C ARG A 217 -15.87 -3.39 17.32
N LEU A 218 -14.79 -3.68 18.04
CA LEU A 218 -14.80 -4.65 19.13
C LEU A 218 -15.60 -4.14 20.32
N ALA A 219 -15.56 -2.84 20.63
CA ALA A 219 -16.34 -2.24 21.72
C ALA A 219 -17.86 -2.19 21.47
N ARG A 220 -18.32 -2.43 20.24
CA ARG A 220 -19.74 -2.46 19.85
C ARG A 220 -20.33 -3.88 19.84
N ARG A 221 -19.51 -4.90 20.11
CA ARG A 221 -19.93 -6.30 20.20
C ARG A 221 -20.21 -6.66 21.65
#